data_AF-A0A359B7Y7-F1
#
_entry.id   AF-A0A359B7Y7-F1
#
_cell.length_a   1.000
_cell.length_b   1.000
_cell.length_c   1.000
_cell.angle_alpha   90.00
_cell.angle_beta   90.00
_cell.angle_gamma   90.00
#
_symmetry.space_group_name_H-M   'P 1'
#
loop_
_entity.id
_entity.type
_entity.pdbx_description
1 polymer ?
#
loop_
_entity_poly.entity_id
_entity_poly.type
_entity_poly.pdbx_seq_one_letter_code
_entity_poly.pdbx_strand_id
1 'polypeptide(L)'
;MVDDLAKKIESWLRQQMIDRGARGLVVGLSGGIDSAVTAALCINACPDNTLGLIMPCHSDPRDAEHAVLLAEKIGLGYKTVVLDEIFSQMVVMLTGEEYDPGQKDLSVVNIKPRLRMTTLYFHSSRRRSLVVGTSNLCETTVGYSTKYGDGGADLLPIANLVKAEVRELARHLGVPREIIEKPPSAGLWHGHDDEKELGVTYDQLDRYLLTGQADEKVKEIIDELAVNNLHKKQMPAIPPQY
;
A
#
# COMPACT_ATOMS: atom_id res chain seq x y z
N MET A 1 -5.09 -12.72 20.68
CA MET A 1 -6.08 -13.24 19.70
C MET A 1 -6.25 -12.17 18.62
N VAL A 2 -6.44 -12.55 17.35
CA VAL A 2 -6.54 -11.61 16.20
C VAL A 2 -7.58 -10.52 16.39
N ASP A 3 -8.71 -10.84 17.03
CA ASP A 3 -9.76 -9.87 17.38
C ASP A 3 -9.26 -8.72 18.28
N ASP A 4 -8.42 -9.04 19.26
CA ASP A 4 -7.80 -8.05 20.15
C ASP A 4 -6.80 -7.17 19.38
N LEU A 5 -6.08 -7.73 18.41
CA LEU A 5 -5.18 -6.95 17.53
C LEU A 5 -5.96 -5.99 16.64
N ALA A 6 -7.02 -6.44 15.97
CA ALA A 6 -7.87 -5.61 15.12
C ALA A 6 -8.43 -4.41 15.90
N LYS A 7 -9.03 -4.65 17.07
CA LYS A 7 -9.60 -3.61 17.94
C LYS A 7 -8.55 -2.61 18.42
N LYS A 8 -7.33 -3.07 18.72
CA LYS A 8 -6.20 -2.19 19.09
C LYS A 8 -5.80 -1.27 17.95
N ILE A 9 -5.67 -1.80 16.72
CA ILE A 9 -5.33 -1.01 15.54
C ILE A 9 -6.44 0.00 15.22
N GLU A 10 -7.71 -0.42 15.26
CA GLU A 10 -8.85 0.48 15.06
C GLU A 10 -8.90 1.59 16.10
N SER A 11 -8.64 1.27 17.38
CA SER A 11 -8.57 2.26 18.46
C SER A 11 -7.40 3.23 18.25
N TRP A 12 -6.25 2.73 17.79
CA TRP A 12 -5.11 3.57 17.43
C TRP A 12 -5.45 4.52 16.27
N LEU A 13 -6.12 4.05 15.22
CA LEU A 13 -6.58 4.89 14.10
C LEU A 13 -7.50 6.01 14.59
N ARG A 14 -8.48 5.69 15.45
CA ARG A 14 -9.38 6.69 16.06
C ARG A 14 -8.59 7.73 16.85
N GLN A 15 -7.63 7.30 17.66
CA GLN A 15 -6.80 8.22 18.46
C GLN A 15 -5.96 9.14 17.56
N GLN A 16 -5.34 8.60 16.51
CA GLN A 16 -4.55 9.38 15.56
C GLN A 16 -5.37 10.47 14.86
N MET A 17 -6.65 10.19 14.55
CA MET A 17 -7.55 11.21 14.02
C MET A 17 -7.83 12.32 15.02
N ILE A 18 -8.13 11.97 16.27
CA ILE A 18 -8.43 12.91 17.36
C ILE A 18 -7.22 13.82 17.60
N ASP A 19 -6.03 13.25 17.77
CA ASP A 19 -4.79 13.98 18.07
C ASP A 19 -4.42 15.00 16.99
N ARG A 20 -4.81 14.71 15.73
CA ARG A 20 -4.49 15.54 14.56
C ARG A 20 -5.64 16.46 14.15
N GLY A 21 -6.77 16.42 14.86
CA GLY A 21 -7.98 17.18 14.51
C GLY A 21 -8.56 16.82 13.14
N ALA A 22 -8.31 15.58 12.68
CA ALA A 22 -8.82 15.05 11.43
C ALA A 22 -10.26 14.56 11.61
N ARG A 23 -11.06 14.69 10.54
CA ARG A 23 -12.47 14.33 10.54
C ARG A 23 -12.72 12.91 10.04
N GLY A 24 -11.81 12.32 9.28
CA GLY A 24 -12.01 11.02 8.63
C GLY A 24 -10.73 10.40 8.08
N LEU A 25 -10.88 9.33 7.31
CA LEU A 25 -9.78 8.57 6.70
C LEU A 25 -9.98 8.46 5.19
N VAL A 26 -8.88 8.45 4.44
CA VAL A 26 -8.86 8.17 2.99
C VAL A 26 -7.86 7.04 2.74
N VAL A 27 -8.29 6.02 2.02
CA VAL A 27 -7.48 4.82 1.72
C VAL A 27 -7.60 4.47 0.24
N GLY A 28 -6.48 4.07 -0.38
CA GLY A 28 -6.48 3.53 -1.74
C GLY A 28 -6.90 2.06 -1.75
N LEU A 29 -7.75 1.67 -2.69
CA LEU A 29 -8.19 0.29 -2.89
C LEU A 29 -7.55 -0.26 -4.17
N SER A 30 -6.58 -1.17 -4.03
CA SER A 30 -5.83 -1.73 -5.17
C SER A 30 -6.33 -3.10 -5.63
N GLY A 31 -7.30 -3.69 -4.94
CA GLY A 31 -7.71 -5.08 -5.16
C GLY A 31 -6.72 -6.12 -4.61
N GLY A 32 -5.69 -5.67 -3.87
CA GLY A 32 -4.75 -6.50 -3.12
C GLY A 32 -5.04 -6.52 -1.62
N ILE A 33 -4.50 -7.54 -0.93
CA ILE A 33 -4.81 -7.86 0.47
C ILE A 33 -4.46 -6.74 1.46
N ASP A 34 -3.34 -6.03 1.29
CA ASP A 34 -2.90 -5.01 2.25
C ASP A 34 -3.83 -3.80 2.26
N SER A 35 -4.26 -3.37 1.07
CA SER A 35 -5.30 -2.34 0.92
C SER A 35 -6.64 -2.80 1.47
N ALA A 36 -6.96 -4.10 1.33
CA ALA A 36 -8.22 -4.65 1.79
C ALA A 36 -8.34 -4.66 3.32
N VAL A 37 -7.28 -5.13 3.99
CA VAL A 37 -7.18 -5.13 5.45
C VAL A 37 -7.20 -3.70 5.98
N THR A 38 -6.40 -2.82 5.38
CA THR A 38 -6.35 -1.41 5.77
C THR A 38 -7.72 -0.74 5.65
N ALA A 39 -8.44 -0.98 4.55
CA ALA A 39 -9.77 -0.43 4.33
C ALA A 39 -10.80 -0.93 5.36
N ALA A 40 -10.80 -2.22 5.67
CA ALA A 40 -11.66 -2.81 6.69
C ALA A 40 -11.38 -2.21 8.09
N LEU A 41 -10.11 -2.04 8.45
CA LEU A 41 -9.73 -1.36 9.71
C LEU A 41 -10.18 0.10 9.73
N CYS A 42 -10.05 0.82 8.60
CA CYS A 42 -10.45 2.23 8.51
C CYS A 42 -11.96 2.42 8.68
N ILE A 43 -12.80 1.62 7.98
CA ILE A 43 -14.26 1.74 8.09
C ILE A 43 -14.75 1.35 9.49
N ASN A 44 -14.15 0.33 10.11
CA ASN A 44 -14.46 -0.02 11.51
C ASN A 44 -14.07 1.11 12.46
N ALA A 45 -12.90 1.75 12.26
CA ALA A 45 -12.44 2.86 13.06
C ALA A 45 -13.31 4.11 12.92
N CYS A 46 -13.69 4.47 11.69
CA CYS A 46 -14.44 5.68 11.36
C CYS A 46 -15.50 5.41 10.27
N PRO A 47 -16.65 4.81 10.65
CA PRO A 47 -17.66 4.37 9.68
C PRO A 47 -18.26 5.52 8.87
N ASP A 48 -18.51 6.66 9.51
CA ASP A 48 -19.24 7.77 8.88
C ASP A 48 -18.37 8.65 7.97
N ASN A 49 -17.03 8.55 8.06
CA ASN A 49 -16.15 9.46 7.34
C ASN A 49 -14.89 8.81 6.75
N THR A 50 -14.96 7.53 6.42
CA THR A 50 -13.94 6.84 5.61
C THR A 50 -14.31 6.89 4.12
N LEU A 51 -13.31 7.11 3.25
CA LEU A 51 -13.46 7.07 1.80
C LEU A 51 -12.41 6.14 1.18
N GLY A 52 -12.88 5.16 0.40
CA GLY A 52 -12.03 4.35 -0.48
C GLY A 52 -11.84 5.01 -1.85
N LEU A 53 -10.64 4.98 -2.40
CA LEU A 53 -10.37 5.41 -3.77
C LEU A 53 -9.82 4.27 -4.63
N ILE A 54 -10.51 3.98 -5.73
CA ILE A 54 -10.06 3.02 -6.75
C ILE A 54 -9.39 3.82 -7.87
N MET A 55 -8.11 3.57 -8.13
CA MET A 55 -7.29 4.43 -8.99
C MET A 55 -6.55 3.64 -10.07
N PRO A 56 -7.27 3.09 -11.07
CA PRO A 56 -6.63 2.39 -12.17
C PRO A 56 -5.72 3.35 -12.97
N CYS A 57 -4.59 2.83 -13.41
CA CYS A 57 -3.58 3.55 -14.17
C CYS A 57 -2.85 2.56 -15.09
N HIS A 58 -3.49 2.23 -16.22
CA HIS A 58 -3.14 1.08 -17.07
C HIS A 58 -2.95 -0.18 -16.23
N SER A 59 -3.94 -0.46 -15.38
CA SER A 59 -3.94 -1.55 -14.40
C SER A 59 -4.80 -2.71 -14.90
N ASP A 60 -4.65 -3.89 -14.29
CA ASP A 60 -5.52 -5.02 -14.60
C ASP A 60 -6.97 -4.68 -14.20
N PRO A 61 -7.97 -4.83 -15.09
CA PRO A 61 -9.37 -4.56 -14.75
C PRO A 61 -9.86 -5.34 -13.53
N ARG A 62 -9.33 -6.55 -13.30
CA ARG A 62 -9.68 -7.41 -12.15
C ARG A 62 -9.30 -6.78 -10.81
N ASP A 63 -8.29 -5.91 -10.79
CA ASP A 63 -7.89 -5.16 -9.59
C ASP A 63 -9.02 -4.23 -9.15
N ALA A 64 -9.66 -3.55 -10.10
CA ALA A 64 -10.80 -2.67 -9.84
C ALA A 64 -12.04 -3.46 -9.44
N GLU A 65 -12.29 -4.61 -10.08
CA GLU A 65 -13.39 -5.53 -9.71
C GLU A 65 -13.27 -6.00 -8.27
N HIS A 66 -12.09 -6.47 -7.86
CA HIS A 66 -11.82 -6.88 -6.47
C HIS A 66 -11.94 -5.71 -5.48
N ALA A 67 -11.49 -4.51 -5.87
CA ALA A 67 -11.62 -3.32 -5.03
C ALA A 67 -13.09 -2.95 -4.79
N VAL A 68 -13.93 -3.02 -5.84
CA VAL A 68 -15.39 -2.83 -5.73
C VAL A 68 -16.01 -3.90 -4.86
N LEU A 69 -15.70 -5.18 -5.11
CA LEU A 69 -16.22 -6.30 -4.33
C LEU A 69 -15.96 -6.12 -2.83
N LEU A 70 -14.72 -5.78 -2.48
CA LEU A 70 -14.36 -5.50 -1.09
C LEU A 70 -15.19 -4.34 -0.54
N ALA A 71 -15.22 -3.20 -1.24
CA ALA A 71 -15.87 -2.00 -0.75
C ALA A 71 -17.36 -2.24 -0.46
N GLU A 72 -18.04 -2.95 -1.36
CA GLU A 72 -19.44 -3.37 -1.16
C GLU A 72 -19.58 -4.36 -0.01
N LYS A 73 -18.67 -5.34 0.11
CA LYS A 73 -18.69 -6.36 1.17
C LYS A 73 -18.61 -5.75 2.58
N ILE A 74 -17.81 -4.70 2.75
CA ILE A 74 -17.58 -4.04 4.06
C ILE A 74 -18.41 -2.77 4.25
N GLY A 75 -19.26 -2.40 3.28
CA GLY A 75 -20.07 -1.19 3.33
C GLY A 75 -19.28 0.12 3.27
N LEU A 76 -18.10 0.11 2.65
CA LEU A 76 -17.24 1.29 2.50
C LEU A 76 -17.69 2.13 1.29
N GLY A 77 -17.99 3.41 1.52
CA GLY A 77 -18.16 4.37 0.43
C GLY A 77 -16.86 4.55 -0.38
N TYR A 78 -16.96 4.45 -1.70
CA TYR A 78 -15.79 4.53 -2.59
C TYR A 78 -16.02 5.44 -3.81
N LYS A 79 -14.91 5.86 -4.44
CA LYS A 79 -14.92 6.57 -5.72
C LYS A 79 -13.83 6.04 -6.64
N THR A 80 -14.13 5.93 -7.93
CA THR A 80 -13.14 5.60 -8.96
C THR A 80 -12.59 6.87 -9.60
N VAL A 81 -11.26 6.95 -9.75
CA VAL A 81 -10.54 8.01 -10.46
C VAL A 81 -9.57 7.35 -11.43
N VAL A 82 -9.92 7.34 -12.72
CA VAL A 82 -9.07 6.75 -13.77
C VAL A 82 -7.91 7.69 -14.07
N LEU A 83 -6.68 7.18 -14.01
CA LEU A 83 -5.44 7.97 -14.14
C LEU A 83 -4.69 7.71 -15.47
N ASP A 84 -5.24 6.87 -16.35
CA ASP A 84 -4.59 6.42 -17.58
C ASP A 84 -4.13 7.57 -18.47
N GLU A 85 -5.01 8.54 -18.75
CA GLU A 85 -4.73 9.65 -19.65
C GLU A 85 -3.63 10.58 -19.12
N ILE A 86 -3.75 11.01 -17.85
CA ILE A 86 -2.75 11.91 -17.23
C ILE A 86 -1.39 11.22 -17.13
N PHE A 87 -1.37 9.92 -16.84
CA PHE A 87 -0.14 9.14 -16.84
C PHE A 87 0.48 9.08 -18.24
N SER A 88 -0.28 8.72 -19.27
CA SER A 88 0.23 8.64 -20.65
C SER A 88 0.77 9.99 -21.14
N GLN A 89 0.11 11.10 -20.80
CA GLN A 89 0.60 12.45 -21.12
C GLN A 89 1.93 12.77 -20.41
N MET A 90 2.08 12.38 -19.14
CA MET A 90 3.35 12.55 -18.43
C MET A 90 4.48 11.72 -19.05
N VAL A 91 4.21 10.49 -19.49
CA VAL A 91 5.21 9.65 -20.17
C VAL A 91 5.70 10.34 -21.44
N VAL A 92 4.79 10.72 -22.34
CA VAL A 92 5.14 11.42 -23.58
C VAL A 92 5.93 12.70 -23.31
N MET A 93 5.53 13.48 -22.30
CA MET A 93 6.23 14.73 -21.94
C MET A 93 7.66 14.50 -21.43
N LEU A 94 7.90 13.40 -20.70
CA LEU A 94 9.19 13.13 -20.06
C LEU A 94 10.15 12.34 -20.95
N THR A 95 9.63 11.46 -21.82
CA THR A 95 10.44 10.55 -22.64
C THR A 95 10.41 10.89 -24.13
N GLY A 96 9.38 11.59 -24.60
CA GLY A 96 9.12 11.79 -26.03
C GLY A 96 8.47 10.57 -26.71
N GLU A 97 8.11 9.53 -25.96
CA GLU A 97 7.61 8.26 -26.46
C GLU A 97 6.24 7.92 -25.83
N GLU A 98 5.42 7.13 -26.53
CA GLU A 98 4.17 6.61 -25.96
C GLU A 98 4.46 5.57 -24.86
N TYR A 99 3.49 5.36 -23.96
CA TYR A 99 3.62 4.35 -22.92
C TYR A 99 3.56 2.93 -23.52
N ASP A 100 4.65 2.19 -23.38
CA ASP A 100 4.70 0.75 -23.66
C ASP A 100 4.55 -0.08 -22.37
N PRO A 101 3.43 -0.82 -22.18
CA PRO A 101 3.24 -1.68 -21.01
C PRO A 101 4.18 -2.89 -20.96
N GLY A 102 4.89 -3.22 -22.06
CA GLY A 102 5.87 -4.29 -22.15
C GLY A 102 7.27 -3.92 -21.64
N GLN A 103 7.57 -2.62 -21.47
CA GLN A 103 8.88 -2.15 -21.02
C GLN A 103 8.91 -1.94 -19.50
N LYS A 104 9.86 -2.60 -18.83
CA LYS A 104 10.15 -2.39 -17.41
C LYS A 104 11.07 -1.17 -17.24
N ASP A 105 10.51 0.04 -17.37
CA ASP A 105 11.19 1.28 -17.00
C ASP A 105 10.72 1.76 -15.61
N LEU A 106 11.58 1.61 -14.61
CA LEU A 106 11.29 2.02 -13.22
C LEU A 106 11.02 3.53 -13.08
N SER A 107 11.61 4.37 -13.92
CA SER A 107 11.37 5.82 -13.86
C SER A 107 9.94 6.18 -14.30
N VAL A 108 9.43 5.46 -15.29
CA VAL A 108 8.06 5.59 -15.83
C VAL A 108 7.03 4.98 -14.89
N VAL A 109 7.19 3.72 -14.48
CA VAL A 109 6.14 3.03 -13.69
C VAL A 109 5.95 3.64 -12.30
N ASN A 110 6.99 4.27 -11.73
CA ASN A 110 6.91 5.00 -10.47
C ASN A 110 6.07 6.30 -10.55
N ILE A 111 5.68 6.76 -11.74
CA ILE A 111 4.72 7.87 -11.89
C ILE A 111 3.33 7.42 -11.39
N LYS A 112 2.93 6.17 -11.65
CA LYS A 112 1.60 5.64 -11.26
C LYS A 112 1.30 5.80 -9.77
N PRO A 113 2.12 5.28 -8.82
CA PRO A 113 1.88 5.44 -7.39
C PRO A 113 1.98 6.90 -6.92
N ARG A 114 2.75 7.77 -7.59
CA ARG A 114 2.80 9.22 -7.28
C ARG A 114 1.53 9.95 -7.68
N LEU A 115 0.93 9.58 -8.82
CA LEU A 115 -0.39 10.09 -9.22
C LEU A 115 -1.49 9.62 -8.27
N ARG A 116 -1.42 8.35 -7.83
CA ARG A 116 -2.33 7.80 -6.81
C ARG A 116 -2.20 8.55 -5.49
N MET A 117 -0.97 8.77 -5.00
CA MET A 117 -0.69 9.58 -3.81
C MET A 117 -1.29 10.98 -3.94
N THR A 118 -1.04 11.66 -5.07
CA THR A 118 -1.58 13.00 -5.33
C THR A 118 -3.12 13.01 -5.24
N THR A 119 -3.76 11.97 -5.81
CA THR A 119 -5.22 11.81 -5.79
C THR A 119 -5.76 11.57 -4.37
N LEU A 120 -5.09 10.73 -3.58
CA LEU A 120 -5.43 10.48 -2.17
C LEU A 120 -5.38 11.77 -1.35
N TYR A 121 -4.28 12.52 -1.46
CA TYR A 121 -4.11 13.77 -0.72
C TYR A 121 -5.09 14.85 -1.18
N PHE A 122 -5.42 14.95 -2.48
CA PHE A 122 -6.46 15.86 -2.96
C PHE A 122 -7.81 15.61 -2.26
N HIS A 123 -8.24 14.36 -2.17
CA HIS A 123 -9.48 13.99 -1.48
C HIS A 123 -9.36 14.17 0.04
N SER A 124 -8.22 13.84 0.62
CA SER A 124 -7.95 13.97 2.05
C SER A 124 -8.04 15.43 2.52
N SER A 125 -7.38 16.36 1.83
CA SER A 125 -7.41 17.79 2.18
C SER A 125 -8.81 18.38 2.14
N ARG A 126 -9.62 18.01 1.13
CA ARG A 126 -11.01 18.50 0.99
C ARG A 126 -11.93 17.98 2.09
N ARG A 127 -11.63 16.80 2.63
CA ARG A 127 -12.43 16.14 3.69
C ARG A 127 -11.90 16.41 5.09
N ARG A 128 -10.73 17.07 5.20
CA ARG A 128 -9.95 17.17 6.45
C ARG A 128 -9.67 15.79 7.04
N SER A 129 -9.31 14.84 6.18
CA SER A 129 -9.03 13.46 6.55
C SER A 129 -7.51 13.22 6.66
N LEU A 130 -7.13 12.00 7.05
CA LEU A 130 -5.76 11.49 6.96
C LEU A 130 -5.67 10.43 5.86
N VAL A 131 -4.56 10.43 5.10
CA VAL A 131 -4.25 9.37 4.13
C VAL A 131 -3.67 8.17 4.87
N VAL A 132 -4.29 7.01 4.71
CA VAL A 132 -3.86 5.75 5.35
C VAL A 132 -3.15 4.88 4.32
N GLY A 133 -1.86 4.64 4.55
CA GLY A 133 -1.01 3.80 3.72
C GLY A 133 -1.11 2.32 4.11
N THR A 134 -0.68 1.47 3.19
CA THR A 134 -0.93 0.02 3.26
C THR A 134 0.34 -0.80 3.42
N SER A 135 1.50 -0.16 3.67
CA SER A 135 2.75 -0.90 3.78
C SER A 135 2.77 -1.77 5.03
N ASN A 136 3.10 -3.06 4.87
CA ASN A 136 3.28 -4.01 5.97
C ASN A 136 4.74 -4.08 6.45
N LEU A 137 5.04 -4.89 7.47
CA LEU A 137 6.39 -5.01 8.03
C LEU A 137 7.41 -5.52 7.01
N CYS A 138 7.00 -6.45 6.14
CA CYS A 138 7.88 -7.03 5.12
C CYS A 138 8.29 -5.96 4.10
N GLU A 139 7.32 -5.21 3.58
CA GLU A 139 7.54 -4.11 2.63
C GLU A 139 8.35 -2.97 3.25
N THR A 140 8.01 -2.56 4.48
CA THR A 140 8.74 -1.50 5.17
C THR A 140 10.16 -1.91 5.54
N THR A 141 10.43 -3.20 5.80
CA THR A 141 11.78 -3.69 6.07
C THR A 141 12.70 -3.47 4.88
N VAL A 142 12.30 -4.03 3.72
CA VAL A 142 13.12 -4.01 2.51
C VAL A 142 12.94 -2.73 1.67
N GLY A 143 12.02 -1.85 2.07
CA GLY A 143 11.72 -0.61 1.36
C GLY A 143 11.02 -0.85 0.00
N TYR A 144 10.13 -1.83 -0.04
CA TYR A 144 9.32 -2.18 -1.22
C TYR A 144 8.14 -1.22 -1.35
N SER A 145 8.46 0.01 -1.73
CA SER A 145 7.49 1.07 -2.02
C SER A 145 8.09 2.10 -2.95
N THR A 146 7.23 2.89 -3.59
CA THR A 146 7.66 4.09 -4.29
C THR A 146 7.80 5.23 -3.30
N LYS A 147 9.00 5.80 -3.21
CA LYS A 147 9.25 6.99 -2.39
C LYS A 147 8.38 8.15 -2.88
N TYR A 148 7.60 8.73 -1.96
CA TYR A 148 6.58 9.75 -2.24
C TYR A 148 5.48 9.30 -3.22
N GLY A 149 5.27 7.99 -3.35
CA GLY A 149 4.11 7.38 -3.99
C GLY A 149 3.23 6.72 -2.93
N ASP A 150 3.08 5.41 -3.00
CA ASP A 150 2.38 4.59 -2.00
C ASP A 150 3.00 4.67 -0.59
N GLY A 151 4.31 4.93 -0.48
CA GLY A 151 4.95 5.24 0.80
C GLY A 151 4.65 6.63 1.36
N GLY A 152 4.00 7.51 0.59
CA GLY A 152 3.55 8.83 1.04
C GLY A 152 2.16 8.72 1.69
N ALA A 153 2.13 8.59 3.00
CA ALA A 153 0.90 8.51 3.79
C ALA A 153 1.07 9.18 5.16
N ASP A 154 -0.04 9.45 5.84
CA ASP A 154 -0.04 10.03 7.19
C ASP A 154 0.03 8.93 8.27
N LEU A 155 -0.57 7.76 8.01
CA LEU A 155 -0.70 6.64 8.95
C LEU A 155 -0.39 5.30 8.25
N LEU A 156 0.23 4.36 8.96
CA LEU A 156 0.56 3.02 8.49
C LEU A 156 0.11 1.95 9.50
N PRO A 157 -1.20 1.60 9.56
CA PRO A 157 -1.76 0.76 10.62
C PRO A 157 -1.25 -0.68 10.64
N ILE A 158 -0.74 -1.18 9.52
CA ILE A 158 -0.27 -2.57 9.37
C ILE A 158 1.26 -2.68 9.21
N ALA A 159 2.01 -1.59 9.37
CA ALA A 159 3.47 -1.59 9.19
C ALA A 159 4.25 -2.44 10.20
N ASN A 160 3.62 -2.89 11.28
CA ASN A 160 4.22 -3.81 12.25
C ASN A 160 3.79 -5.27 12.06
N LEU A 161 3.05 -5.58 11.00
CA LEU A 161 2.54 -6.92 10.73
C LEU A 161 3.30 -7.60 9.61
N VAL A 162 3.73 -8.84 9.80
CA VAL A 162 4.26 -9.66 8.70
C VAL A 162 3.13 -10.11 7.77
N LYS A 163 3.46 -10.63 6.57
CA LYS A 163 2.44 -10.95 5.55
C LYS A 163 1.48 -12.04 6.02
N ALA A 164 1.95 -13.01 6.80
CA ALA A 164 1.14 -14.03 7.45
C ALA A 164 0.08 -13.44 8.40
N GLU A 165 0.45 -12.45 9.22
CA GLU A 165 -0.47 -11.76 10.13
C GLU A 165 -1.50 -10.91 9.37
N VAL A 166 -1.08 -10.25 8.28
CA VAL A 166 -2.00 -9.54 7.37
C VAL A 166 -3.04 -10.52 6.79
N ARG A 167 -2.60 -11.71 6.35
CA ARG A 167 -3.49 -12.77 5.84
C ARG A 167 -4.45 -13.30 6.90
N GLU A 168 -4.00 -13.44 8.14
CA GLU A 168 -4.85 -13.86 9.26
C GLU A 168 -5.90 -12.79 9.59
N LEU A 169 -5.49 -11.53 9.64
CA LEU A 169 -6.36 -10.39 9.89
C LEU A 169 -7.39 -10.20 8.76
N ALA A 170 -7.00 -10.44 7.50
CA ALA A 170 -7.92 -10.41 6.36
C ALA A 170 -9.08 -11.41 6.53
N ARG A 171 -8.78 -12.64 6.96
CA ARG A 171 -9.81 -13.66 7.22
C ARG A 171 -10.75 -13.23 8.35
N HIS A 172 -10.19 -12.69 9.44
CA HIS A 172 -10.96 -12.20 10.59
C HIS A 172 -11.89 -11.04 10.21
N LEU A 173 -11.41 -10.11 9.38
CA LEU A 173 -12.16 -8.94 8.93
C LEU A 173 -13.16 -9.25 7.79
N GLY A 174 -13.27 -10.50 7.36
CA GLY A 174 -14.22 -10.92 6.33
C GLY A 174 -13.86 -10.47 4.91
N VAL A 175 -12.57 -10.25 4.63
CA VAL A 175 -12.07 -9.96 3.29
C VAL A 175 -12.40 -11.16 2.36
N PRO A 176 -12.93 -10.91 1.14
CA PRO A 176 -13.22 -11.97 0.18
C PRO A 176 -12.02 -12.91 -0.08
N ARG A 177 -12.30 -14.21 -0.17
CA ARG A 177 -11.27 -15.25 -0.33
C ARG A 177 -10.40 -15.04 -1.57
N GLU A 178 -11.00 -14.61 -2.68
CA GLU A 178 -10.30 -14.32 -3.94
C GLU A 178 -9.26 -13.18 -3.82
N ILE A 179 -9.44 -12.25 -2.88
CA ILE A 179 -8.45 -11.19 -2.59
C ILE A 179 -7.33 -11.74 -1.70
N ILE A 180 -7.66 -12.64 -0.77
CA ILE A 180 -6.68 -13.25 0.16
C ILE A 180 -5.74 -14.22 -0.57
N GLU A 181 -6.27 -15.00 -1.50
CA GLU A 181 -5.52 -16.04 -2.23
C GLU A 181 -4.81 -15.52 -3.47
N LYS A 182 -5.08 -14.28 -3.87
CA LYS A 182 -4.40 -13.64 -5.00
C LYS A 182 -2.90 -13.48 -4.70
N PRO A 183 -2.00 -13.84 -5.65
CA PRO A 183 -0.58 -13.59 -5.51
C PRO A 183 -0.29 -12.09 -5.29
N PRO A 184 0.63 -11.73 -4.38
CA PRO A 184 1.07 -10.34 -4.21
C PRO A 184 1.62 -9.76 -5.52
N SER A 185 1.19 -8.53 -5.81
CA SER A 185 1.66 -7.77 -6.97
C SER A 185 1.43 -6.28 -6.73
N ALA A 186 2.44 -5.45 -6.97
CA ALA A 186 2.26 -3.99 -6.98
C ALA A 186 1.53 -3.48 -8.24
N GLY A 187 1.28 -4.34 -9.24
CA GLY A 187 0.47 -4.01 -10.43
C GLY A 187 1.02 -2.85 -11.26
N LEU A 188 2.36 -2.73 -11.35
CA LEU A 188 3.02 -1.60 -12.01
C LEU A 188 3.19 -1.82 -13.52
N TRP A 189 3.36 -3.07 -13.96
CA TRP A 189 3.43 -3.51 -15.35
C TRP A 189 2.79 -4.90 -15.52
N HIS A 190 2.62 -5.36 -16.76
CA HIS A 190 1.97 -6.64 -17.04
C HIS A 190 2.79 -7.83 -16.51
N GLY A 191 2.15 -8.73 -15.76
CA GLY A 191 2.81 -9.90 -15.17
C GLY A 191 3.73 -9.59 -13.99
N HIS A 192 3.56 -8.43 -13.34
CA HIS A 192 4.35 -8.06 -12.19
C HIS A 192 4.18 -9.04 -11.01
N ASP A 193 5.29 -9.54 -10.48
CA ASP A 193 5.39 -10.51 -9.40
C ASP A 193 6.42 -10.01 -8.37
N ASP A 194 5.94 -9.67 -7.17
CA ASP A 194 6.74 -9.02 -6.13
C ASP A 194 7.87 -9.92 -5.64
N GLU A 195 7.62 -11.22 -5.45
CA GLU A 195 8.62 -12.17 -4.93
C GLU A 195 9.73 -12.40 -5.97
N LYS A 196 9.38 -12.44 -7.26
CA LYS A 196 10.39 -12.50 -8.33
C LYS A 196 11.23 -11.23 -8.41
N GLU A 197 10.64 -10.06 -8.20
CA GLU A 197 11.38 -8.80 -8.18
C GLU A 197 12.31 -8.69 -6.96
N LEU A 198 11.83 -9.09 -5.79
CA LEU A 198 12.60 -9.05 -4.54
C LEU A 198 13.67 -10.13 -4.47
N GLY A 199 13.49 -11.25 -5.19
CA GLY A 199 14.39 -12.41 -5.13
C GLY A 199 14.22 -13.26 -3.86
N VAL A 200 13.20 -12.96 -3.05
CA VAL A 200 12.82 -13.66 -1.81
C VAL A 200 11.31 -13.73 -1.71
N THR A 201 10.78 -14.78 -1.07
CA THR A 201 9.34 -14.92 -0.84
C THR A 201 8.90 -14.17 0.41
N TYR A 202 7.61 -13.85 0.50
CA TYR A 202 7.04 -13.29 1.72
C TYR A 202 7.14 -14.26 2.90
N ASP A 203 7.06 -15.56 2.67
CA ASP A 203 7.22 -16.55 3.75
C ASP A 203 8.66 -16.59 4.29
N GLN A 204 9.65 -16.36 3.41
CA GLN A 204 11.06 -16.18 3.82
C GLN A 204 11.26 -14.90 4.63
N LEU A 205 10.67 -13.77 4.17
CA LEU A 205 10.68 -12.50 4.90
C LEU A 205 10.00 -12.63 6.26
N ASP A 206 8.81 -13.20 6.33
CA ASP A 206 8.05 -13.43 7.54
C ASP A 206 8.88 -14.26 8.55
N ARG A 207 9.48 -15.37 8.11
CA ARG A 207 10.33 -16.22 8.97
C ARG A 207 11.54 -15.44 9.50
N TYR A 208 12.23 -14.70 8.63
CA TYR A 208 13.40 -13.92 9.02
C TYR A 208 13.03 -12.85 10.05
N LEU A 209 11.94 -12.11 9.82
CA LEU A 209 11.48 -11.03 10.69
C LEU A 209 10.99 -11.53 12.05
N LEU A 210 10.33 -12.68 12.10
CA LEU A 210 9.80 -13.25 13.35
C LEU A 210 10.86 -13.97 14.19
N THR A 211 11.84 -14.61 13.55
CA THR A 211 12.75 -15.55 14.23
C THR A 211 14.23 -15.17 14.15
N GLY A 212 14.60 -14.24 13.26
CA GLY A 212 15.98 -13.95 12.90
C GLY A 212 16.66 -15.05 12.08
N GLN A 213 15.94 -16.10 11.69
CA GLN A 213 16.50 -17.25 10.96
C GLN A 213 16.10 -17.21 9.48
N ALA A 214 17.09 -17.34 8.60
CA ALA A 214 16.93 -17.55 7.17
C ALA A 214 18.19 -18.25 6.63
N ASP A 215 18.10 -18.83 5.42
CA ASP A 215 19.29 -19.26 4.70
C ASP A 215 20.20 -18.06 4.44
N GLU A 216 21.52 -18.28 4.43
CA GLU A 216 22.52 -17.20 4.34
C GLU A 216 22.27 -16.26 3.15
N LYS A 217 22.00 -16.83 1.97
CA LYS A 217 21.65 -16.06 0.76
C LYS A 217 20.38 -15.22 0.91
N VAL A 218 19.35 -15.74 1.58
CA VAL A 218 18.08 -15.02 1.79
C VAL A 218 18.32 -13.84 2.73
N LYS A 219 19.08 -14.08 3.81
CA LYS A 219 19.46 -13.04 4.75
C LYS A 219 20.26 -11.92 4.07
N GLU A 220 21.24 -12.27 3.24
CA GLU A 220 22.04 -11.29 2.48
C GLU A 220 21.14 -10.41 1.60
N ILE A 221 20.23 -11.01 0.82
CA ILE A 221 19.31 -10.24 -0.03
C ILE A 221 18.45 -9.28 0.80
N ILE A 222 17.86 -9.75 1.90
CA ILE A 222 16.99 -8.93 2.75
C ILE A 222 17.77 -7.76 3.36
N ASP A 223 18.96 -8.02 3.91
CA ASP A 223 19.78 -7.00 4.55
C ASP A 223 20.29 -5.96 3.54
N GLU A 224 20.73 -6.40 2.35
CA GLU A 224 21.14 -5.51 1.26
C GLU A 224 20.00 -4.59 0.82
N LEU A 225 18.80 -5.14 0.60
CA LEU A 225 17.62 -4.34 0.26
C LEU A 225 17.28 -3.35 1.39
N ALA A 226 17.33 -3.79 2.65
CA ALA A 226 17.01 -2.95 3.79
C ALA A 226 17.98 -1.76 3.96
N VAL A 227 19.26 -1.97 3.66
CA VAL A 227 20.31 -0.94 3.67
C VAL A 227 20.15 0.01 2.47
N ASN A 228 20.05 -0.54 1.26
CA ASN A 228 19.96 0.25 0.03
C ASN A 228 18.71 1.13 -0.01
N ASN A 229 17.62 0.67 0.60
CA ASN A 229 16.36 1.43 0.66
C ASN A 229 16.17 2.21 1.98
N LEU A 230 17.21 2.35 2.82
CA LEU A 230 17.10 3.09 4.09
C LEU A 230 16.60 4.53 3.87
N HIS A 231 17.02 5.16 2.78
CA HIS A 231 16.60 6.51 2.41
C HIS A 231 15.08 6.65 2.13
N LYS A 232 14.35 5.56 1.91
CA LYS A 232 12.88 5.58 1.75
C LYS A 232 12.15 5.64 3.09
N LYS A 233 12.83 5.27 4.18
CA LYS A 233 12.29 5.12 5.54
C LYS A 233 12.62 6.32 6.43
N GLN A 234 13.42 7.26 5.92
CA GLN A 234 13.90 8.42 6.64
C GLN A 234 13.35 9.70 6.03
N MET A 235 13.15 10.72 6.88
CA MET A 235 12.93 12.09 6.42
C MET A 235 14.12 12.55 5.57
N PRO A 236 13.93 13.54 4.66
CA PRO A 236 15.04 14.16 3.97
C PRO A 236 16.13 14.58 4.95
N ALA A 237 17.38 14.20 4.68
CA ALA A 237 18.50 14.56 5.52
C ALA A 237 18.63 16.09 5.62
N ILE A 238 18.75 16.60 6.84
CA ILE A 238 19.02 18.02 7.11
C ILE A 238 20.44 18.17 7.66
N PRO A 239 21.14 19.28 7.36
CA PRO A 239 22.44 19.54 7.98
C PRO A 239 22.29 19.64 9.51
N PRO A 240 23.34 19.29 10.28
CA PRO A 240 23.32 19.47 11.73
C PRO A 240 23.21 20.96 12.10
N GLN A 241 22.72 21.22 13.32
CA GLN A 241 22.84 22.55 13.92
C GLN A 241 24.31 22.78 14.31
N TYR A 242 24.87 23.93 13.93
CA TYR A 242 26.22 24.36 14.28
C TYR A 242 26.22 25.23 15.54
#